data_AF-A0A356E490-F1
#
_entry.id   AF-A0A356E490-F1
#
_cell.length_a   1.000
_cell.length_b   1.000
_cell.length_c   1.000
_cell.angle_alpha   90.00
_cell.angle_beta   90.00
_cell.angle_gamma   90.00
#
_symmetry.space_group_name_H-M   'P 1'
#
loop_
_entity.id
_entity.type
_entity.pdbx_description
1 polymer ?
#
loop_
_entity_poly.entity_id
_entity_poly.type
_entity_poly.pdbx_seq_one_letter_code
_entity_poly.pdbx_strand_id
1 'polypeptide(L)'
;MSGKKQPSLLGGVMIIAGGTVGAGMLANPTSTAGVWFIGSIAVLLYTWFCMTTSGLMLLEANLHYPTGASFDTIVKDLLGKGWNILNGLSVAFVLYILTYAYITSGGGITEGFLNQLLSSEQNTVEIGRSFGALLFCIILAAFVWFSTKAVDRLSTILISGMII
;
A
#
# COMPACT_ATOMS: atom_id res chain seq x y z
N MET A 1 2.18 32.80 -18.24
CA MET A 1 1.50 31.48 -18.30
C MET A 1 2.27 30.52 -17.40
N SER A 2 1.70 30.19 -16.24
CA SER A 2 2.37 29.39 -15.19
C SER A 2 2.58 27.95 -15.68
N GLY A 3 3.84 27.54 -15.83
CA GLY A 3 4.23 26.20 -16.22
C GLY A 3 3.77 25.17 -15.18
N LYS A 4 2.64 24.53 -15.45
CA LYS A 4 2.10 23.45 -14.63
C LYS A 4 3.07 22.27 -14.74
N LYS A 5 3.96 22.10 -13.74
CA LYS A 5 4.87 20.95 -13.63
C LYS A 5 4.06 19.68 -13.83
N GLN A 6 4.28 18.98 -14.93
CA GLN A 6 3.73 17.65 -15.11
C GLN A 6 4.28 16.76 -13.98
N PRO A 7 3.43 15.98 -13.29
CA PRO A 7 3.92 15.02 -12.31
C PRO A 7 4.92 14.11 -13.01
N SER A 8 6.08 13.88 -12.37
CA SER A 8 7.13 13.04 -12.93
C SER A 8 6.61 11.62 -13.09
N LEU A 9 6.67 11.05 -14.30
CA LEU A 9 6.36 9.63 -14.57
C LEU A 9 7.08 8.73 -13.56
N LEU A 10 8.34 9.06 -13.26
CA LEU A 10 9.16 8.33 -12.30
C LEU A 10 8.56 8.36 -10.89
N GLY A 11 8.03 9.51 -10.45
CA GLY A 11 7.37 9.64 -9.14
C GLY A 11 6.09 8.80 -9.07
N GLY A 12 5.26 8.86 -10.12
CA GLY A 12 4.06 8.03 -10.20
C GLY A 12 4.36 6.53 -10.18
N VAL A 13 5.35 6.09 -10.96
CA VAL A 13 5.80 4.68 -10.98
C VAL A 13 6.34 4.26 -9.62
N MET A 14 7.13 5.10 -8.95
CA MET A 14 7.65 4.80 -7.62
C MET A 14 6.52 4.66 -6.59
N ILE A 15 5.52 5.54 -6.55
CA ILE A 15 4.39 5.38 -5.62
C ILE A 15 3.66 4.05 -5.85
N ILE A 16 3.40 3.69 -7.11
CA ILE A 16 2.71 2.43 -7.45
C ILE A 16 3.58 1.21 -7.09
N ALA A 17 4.88 1.28 -7.39
CA ALA A 17 5.84 0.23 -7.02
C ALA A 17 5.90 0.05 -5.50
N GLY A 18 5.91 1.13 -4.72
CA GLY A 18 5.93 1.06 -3.26
C GLY A 18 4.64 0.55 -2.65
N GLY A 19 3.50 0.89 -3.27
CA GLY A 19 2.21 0.36 -2.83
C GLY A 19 2.05 -1.14 -3.12
N THR A 20 2.68 -1.64 -4.19
CA THR A 20 2.65 -3.06 -4.57
C THR A 20 3.67 -3.90 -3.80
N VAL A 21 4.86 -3.36 -3.54
CA VAL A 21 5.89 -3.97 -2.68
C VAL A 21 5.56 -3.69 -1.21
N GLY A 22 4.65 -4.49 -0.65
CA GLY A 22 4.09 -4.28 0.69
C GLY A 22 4.51 -5.30 1.75
N ALA A 23 3.99 -5.13 2.97
CA ALA A 23 4.22 -6.05 4.10
C ALA A 23 3.80 -7.50 3.79
N GLY A 24 2.86 -7.69 2.86
CA GLY A 24 2.47 -9.02 2.36
C GLY A 24 3.63 -9.80 1.73
N MET A 25 4.65 -9.13 1.20
CA MET A 25 5.82 -9.81 0.63
C MET A 25 6.64 -10.56 1.68
N LEU A 26 6.65 -10.11 2.95
CA LEU A 26 7.30 -10.84 4.05
C LEU A 26 6.52 -12.10 4.45
N ALA A 27 5.19 -12.08 4.25
CA ALA A 27 4.30 -13.19 4.58
C ALA A 27 4.14 -14.21 3.44
N ASN A 28 4.52 -13.86 2.20
CA ASN A 28 4.41 -14.73 1.04
C ASN A 28 5.25 -16.03 1.18
N PRO A 29 6.55 -15.98 1.55
CA PRO A 29 7.36 -17.20 1.67
C PRO A 29 6.85 -18.16 2.73
N THR A 30 6.36 -17.64 3.86
CA THR A 30 5.82 -18.48 4.94
C THR A 30 4.48 -19.10 4.55
N SER A 31 3.65 -18.39 3.80
CA SER A 31 2.36 -18.91 3.31
C SER A 31 2.51 -19.91 2.17
N THR A 32 3.53 -19.74 1.30
CA THR A 32 3.80 -20.67 0.18
C THR A 32 4.68 -21.85 0.58
N ALA A 33 5.25 -21.89 1.79
CA ALA A 33 6.04 -23.03 2.28
C ALA A 33 5.22 -24.33 2.35
N GLY A 34 3.89 -24.24 2.50
CA GLY A 34 2.98 -25.40 2.46
C GLY A 34 2.57 -25.85 1.06
N VAL A 35 2.83 -25.04 0.03
CA VAL A 35 2.54 -25.35 -1.37
C VAL A 35 3.83 -25.85 -2.01
N TRP A 36 3.78 -26.98 -2.72
CA TRP A 36 4.95 -27.47 -3.45
C TRP A 36 5.46 -26.40 -4.43
N PHE A 37 6.78 -26.31 -4.62
CA PHE A 37 7.46 -25.27 -5.42
C PHE A 37 6.78 -24.98 -6.77
N ILE A 38 6.38 -26.04 -7.50
CA ILE A 38 5.73 -25.90 -8.81
C ILE A 38 4.33 -25.28 -8.71
N GLY A 39 3.59 -25.56 -7.63
CA GLY A 39 2.28 -24.99 -7.36
C GLY A 39 2.40 -23.50 -7.03
N SER A 40 3.41 -23.10 -6.24
CA SER A 40 3.66 -21.69 -5.93
C SER A 40 4.04 -20.88 -7.17
N ILE A 41 4.85 -21.45 -8.08
CA ILE A 41 5.16 -20.81 -9.37
C ILE A 41 3.91 -20.65 -10.23
N ALA A 42 3.07 -21.68 -10.34
CA ALA A 42 1.84 -21.62 -11.13
C ALA A 42 0.87 -20.54 -10.61
N VAL A 43 0.68 -20.46 -9.30
CA VAL A 43 -0.16 -19.43 -8.66
C VAL A 43 0.42 -18.03 -8.87
N LEU A 44 1.75 -17.89 -8.78
CA LEU A 44 2.42 -16.60 -8.97
C LEU A 44 2.27 -16.11 -10.42
N LEU A 45 2.49 -16.99 -11.41
CA LEU A 45 2.28 -16.66 -12.82
C LEU A 45 0.83 -16.31 -13.13
N TYR A 46 -0.13 -17.07 -12.59
CA TYR A 46 -1.56 -16.80 -12.77
C TYR A 46 -1.96 -15.44 -12.19
N THR A 47 -1.52 -15.17 -10.95
CA THR A 47 -1.83 -13.90 -10.27
C THR A 47 -1.17 -12.71 -10.96
N TRP A 48 0.08 -12.88 -11.40
CA TRP A 48 0.80 -11.86 -12.17
C TRP A 48 0.10 -11.52 -13.49
N PHE A 49 -0.33 -12.55 -14.23
CA PHE A 49 -1.09 -12.36 -15.47
C PHE A 49 -2.40 -11.59 -15.20
N CYS A 50 -3.19 -12.05 -14.23
CA CYS A 50 -4.47 -11.42 -13.86
C CYS A 50 -4.31 -9.96 -13.41
N MET A 51 -3.29 -9.65 -12.58
CA MET A 51 -3.01 -8.28 -12.15
C MET A 51 -2.56 -7.40 -13.32
N THR A 52 -1.72 -7.93 -14.22
CA THR A 52 -1.22 -7.19 -15.39
C THR A 52 -2.35 -6.87 -16.36
N THR A 53 -3.19 -7.84 -16.70
CA THR A 53 -4.33 -7.63 -17.60
C THR A 53 -5.33 -6.63 -17.01
N SER A 54 -5.62 -6.73 -15.71
CA SER A 54 -6.52 -5.79 -15.02
C SER A 54 -5.95 -4.36 -15.04
N GLY A 55 -4.64 -4.20 -14.83
CA GLY A 55 -3.96 -2.90 -14.90
C GLY A 55 -4.01 -2.28 -16.30
N LEU A 56 -3.85 -3.08 -17.35
CA LEU A 56 -3.96 -2.62 -18.73
C LEU A 56 -5.38 -2.15 -19.07
N MET A 57 -6.42 -2.88 -18.67
CA MET A 57 -7.81 -2.45 -18.84
C MET A 57 -8.11 -1.14 -18.12
N LEU A 58 -7.57 -0.97 -16.91
CA LEU A 58 -7.74 0.25 -16.12
C LEU A 58 -7.01 1.45 -16.77
N LEU A 59 -5.83 1.21 -17.36
CA LEU A 59 -5.07 2.21 -18.11
C LEU A 59 -5.83 2.67 -19.37
N GLU A 60 -6.36 1.74 -20.15
CA GLU A 60 -7.15 2.04 -21.35
C GLU A 60 -8.40 2.86 -21.00
N ALA A 61 -9.12 2.48 -19.94
CA ALA A 61 -10.25 3.24 -19.44
C ALA A 61 -9.84 4.65 -19.01
N ASN A 62 -8.72 4.81 -18.30
CA ASN A 62 -8.23 6.14 -17.87
C ASN A 62 -7.85 7.05 -19.06
N LEU A 63 -7.32 6.48 -20.15
CA LEU A 63 -6.88 7.26 -21.32
C LEU A 63 -8.04 7.94 -22.06
N HIS A 64 -9.27 7.44 -21.89
CA HIS A 64 -10.48 8.02 -22.48
C HIS A 64 -11.04 9.22 -21.70
N TYR A 65 -10.49 9.54 -20.51
CA TYR A 65 -10.95 10.64 -19.67
C TYR A 65 -9.91 11.78 -19.56
N PRO A 66 -10.34 13.04 -19.37
CA PRO A 66 -9.42 14.16 -19.18
C PRO A 66 -8.58 14.01 -17.91
N THR A 67 -7.34 14.49 -17.94
CA THR A 67 -6.38 14.41 -16.83
C THR A 67 -6.96 15.03 -15.55
N GLY A 68 -7.12 14.22 -14.50
CA GLY A 68 -7.68 14.63 -13.21
C GLY A 68 -9.09 14.11 -12.91
N ALA A 69 -9.67 13.28 -13.78
CA ALA A 69 -10.88 12.54 -13.46
C ALA A 69 -10.61 11.52 -12.34
N SER A 70 -11.41 11.56 -11.27
CA SER A 70 -11.32 10.58 -10.18
C SER A 70 -11.84 9.22 -10.65
N PHE A 71 -11.39 8.14 -10.01
CA PHE A 71 -11.88 6.78 -10.28
C PHE A 71 -13.41 6.69 -10.17
N ASP A 72 -13.99 7.42 -9.22
CA ASP A 72 -15.44 7.59 -9.05
C ASP A 72 -16.13 8.20 -10.28
N THR A 73 -15.48 9.15 -10.96
CA THR A 73 -16.01 9.76 -12.19
C THR A 73 -15.98 8.79 -13.37
N ILE A 74 -14.86 8.06 -13.53
CA ILE A 74 -14.69 7.05 -14.58
C ILE A 74 -15.74 5.93 -14.44
N VAL A 75 -15.95 5.44 -13.22
CA VAL A 75 -16.88 4.35 -12.94
C VAL A 75 -18.32 4.82 -13.09
N LYS A 76 -18.64 6.04 -12.64
CA LYS A 76 -19.97 6.62 -12.81
C LYS A 76 -20.34 6.83 -14.28
N ASP A 77 -19.40 7.23 -15.11
CA ASP A 77 -19.64 7.46 -16.54
C ASP A 77 -19.67 6.14 -17.33
N LEU A 78 -18.92 5.12 -16.92
CA LEU A 78 -18.87 3.83 -17.62
C LEU A 78 -19.97 2.83 -17.19
N LEU A 79 -20.28 2.77 -15.90
CA LEU A 79 -21.21 1.77 -15.30
C LEU A 79 -22.50 2.40 -14.74
N GLY A 80 -22.57 3.73 -14.59
CA GLY A 80 -23.73 4.42 -14.04
C GLY A 80 -23.74 4.55 -12.50
N LYS A 81 -24.69 5.34 -12.00
CA LYS A 81 -24.70 5.85 -10.61
C LYS A 81 -24.84 4.77 -9.53
N GLY A 82 -25.59 3.70 -9.81
CA GLY A 82 -25.80 2.59 -8.87
C GLY A 82 -24.55 1.72 -8.69
N TRP A 83 -23.92 1.34 -9.80
CA TRP A 83 -22.67 0.56 -9.80
C TRP A 83 -21.48 1.36 -9.27
N ASN A 84 -21.48 2.68 -9.46
CA ASN A 84 -20.48 3.55 -8.87
C ASN A 84 -20.48 3.53 -7.33
N ILE A 85 -21.66 3.53 -6.71
CA ILE A 85 -21.76 3.44 -5.23
C ILE A 85 -21.23 2.08 -4.75
N LEU A 86 -21.60 0.99 -5.42
CA LEU A 86 -21.12 -0.35 -5.06
C LEU A 86 -19.60 -0.48 -5.20
N ASN A 87 -19.04 0.05 -6.30
CA ASN A 87 -17.59 0.04 -6.52
C ASN A 87 -16.87 0.93 -5.51
N GLY A 88 -17.37 2.14 -5.26
CA GLY A 88 -16.83 3.05 -4.24
C GLY A 88 -16.83 2.40 -2.85
N LEU A 89 -17.90 1.71 -2.48
CA LEU A 89 -18.00 0.98 -1.22
C LEU A 89 -17.03 -0.21 -1.17
N SER A 90 -16.86 -0.93 -2.27
CA SER A 90 -15.89 -2.03 -2.39
C SER A 90 -14.45 -1.54 -2.23
N VAL A 91 -14.09 -0.45 -2.91
CA VAL A 91 -12.76 0.17 -2.80
C VAL A 91 -12.52 0.70 -1.39
N ALA A 92 -13.50 1.37 -0.78
CA ALA A 92 -13.41 1.85 0.60
C ALA A 92 -13.22 0.70 1.60
N PHE A 93 -13.95 -0.40 1.41
CA PHE A 93 -13.82 -1.60 2.24
C PHE A 93 -12.44 -2.25 2.12
N VAL A 94 -11.92 -2.40 0.90
CA VAL A 94 -10.59 -2.93 0.64
C VAL A 94 -9.52 -2.02 1.27
N LEU A 95 -9.60 -0.71 1.04
CA LEU A 95 -8.68 0.26 1.66
C LEU A 95 -8.71 0.21 3.19
N TYR A 96 -9.88 -0.01 3.78
CA TYR A 96 -10.03 -0.16 5.23
C TYR A 96 -9.31 -1.42 5.74
N ILE A 97 -9.53 -2.58 5.13
CA ILE A 97 -8.86 -3.82 5.53
C ILE A 97 -7.35 -3.71 5.32
N LEU A 98 -6.89 -3.12 4.21
CA LEU A 98 -5.47 -2.88 3.97
C LEU A 98 -4.88 -2.00 5.07
N THR A 99 -5.51 -0.87 5.37
CA THR A 99 -5.04 0.04 6.42
C THR A 99 -4.95 -0.68 7.77
N TYR A 100 -5.97 -1.46 8.12
CA TYR A 100 -5.96 -2.28 9.33
C TYR A 100 -4.80 -3.29 9.34
N ALA A 101 -4.62 -4.05 8.25
CA ALA A 101 -3.54 -5.01 8.13
C ALA A 101 -2.15 -4.37 8.27
N TYR A 102 -1.96 -3.19 7.69
CA TYR A 102 -0.72 -2.42 7.82
C TYR A 102 -0.49 -1.91 9.25
N ILE A 103 -1.53 -1.43 9.95
CA ILE A 103 -1.39 -1.01 11.36
C ILE A 103 -1.10 -2.22 12.26
N THR A 104 -1.75 -3.36 12.04
CA THR A 104 -1.52 -4.58 12.83
C THR A 104 -0.13 -5.18 12.58
N SER A 105 0.30 -5.26 11.32
CA SER A 105 1.61 -5.77 10.94
C SER A 105 2.74 -4.82 11.39
N GLY A 106 2.61 -3.52 11.08
CA GLY A 106 3.57 -2.49 11.47
C GLY A 106 3.63 -2.24 12.98
N GLY A 107 2.50 -2.38 13.68
CA GLY A 107 2.44 -2.32 15.13
C GLY A 107 3.23 -3.44 15.81
N GLY A 108 3.17 -4.66 15.27
CA GLY A 108 3.98 -5.79 15.78
C GLY A 108 5.49 -5.62 15.52
N ILE A 109 5.86 -5.01 14.38
CA ILE A 109 7.25 -4.66 14.10
C ILE A 109 7.74 -3.58 15.08
N THR A 110 6.92 -2.54 15.30
CA THR A 110 7.22 -1.44 16.22
C THR A 110 7.34 -1.92 17.66
N GLU A 111 6.43 -2.79 18.11
CA GLU A 111 6.51 -3.50 19.40
C GLU A 111 7.84 -4.24 19.55
N GLY A 112 8.21 -5.04 18.55
CA GLY A 112 9.47 -5.79 18.55
C GLY A 112 10.69 -4.88 18.68
N PHE A 113 10.74 -3.78 17.92
CA PHE A 113 11.81 -2.79 18.03
C PHE A 113 11.83 -2.08 19.38
N LEU A 114 10.68 -1.67 19.92
CA LEU A 114 10.59 -0.97 21.20
C LEU A 114 11.03 -1.90 22.35
N ASN A 115 10.58 -3.15 22.34
CA ASN A 115 10.99 -4.15 23.32
C ASN A 115 12.50 -4.46 23.18
N GLN A 116 13.06 -4.53 21.97
CA GLN A 116 14.52 -4.68 21.80
C GLN A 116 15.32 -3.47 22.30
N LEU A 117 14.80 -2.24 22.14
CA LEU A 117 15.48 -1.02 22.56
C LEU A 117 15.38 -0.77 24.08
N LEU A 118 14.22 -1.13 24.68
CA LEU A 118 13.92 -0.91 26.10
C LEU A 118 14.27 -2.10 27.00
N SER A 119 14.49 -3.30 26.43
CA SER A 119 15.02 -4.45 27.16
C SER A 119 16.51 -4.23 27.45
N SER A 120 16.80 -3.45 28.50
CA SER A 120 18.07 -3.49 29.21
C SER A 120 17.94 -4.39 30.44
N GLU A 121 19.05 -4.96 30.92
CA GLU A 121 19.15 -6.00 31.99
C GLU A 121 18.36 -5.74 33.29
N GLN A 122 17.79 -4.54 33.50
CA GLN A 122 17.12 -4.14 34.73
C GLN A 122 15.64 -3.79 34.61
N ASN A 123 15.02 -3.78 33.43
CA ASN A 123 13.57 -3.48 33.33
C ASN A 123 12.89 -4.16 32.14
N THR A 124 12.15 -5.23 32.39
CA THR A 124 11.31 -5.91 31.38
C THR A 124 9.99 -5.15 31.24
N VAL A 125 9.99 -4.06 30.47
CA VAL A 125 8.75 -3.41 30.09
C VAL A 125 8.21 -4.14 28.86
N GLU A 126 7.30 -5.09 29.07
CA GLU A 126 6.54 -5.69 27.97
C GLU A 126 5.55 -4.66 27.43
N ILE A 127 5.95 -3.96 26.36
CA ILE A 127 5.03 -3.06 25.67
C ILE A 127 4.04 -3.94 24.91
N GLY A 128 2.79 -3.93 25.35
CA GLY A 128 1.73 -4.70 24.69
C GLY A 128 1.52 -4.26 23.25
N ARG A 129 1.22 -5.22 22.37
CA ARG A 129 0.93 -5.04 20.94
C ARG A 129 -0.01 -3.89 20.60
N SER A 130 -1.01 -3.62 21.46
CA SER A 130 -1.93 -2.49 21.31
C SER A 130 -1.23 -1.13 21.38
N PHE A 131 -0.22 -0.99 22.24
CA PHE A 131 0.54 0.24 22.39
C PHE A 131 1.51 0.44 21.21
N GLY A 132 2.14 -0.64 20.74
CA GLY A 132 2.97 -0.61 19.52
C GLY A 132 2.17 -0.21 18.28
N ALA A 133 0.96 -0.73 18.11
CA ALA A 133 0.06 -0.35 17.02
C ALA A 133 -0.45 1.10 17.13
N LEU A 134 -0.79 1.57 18.35
CA LEU A 134 -1.18 2.97 18.59
C LEU A 134 -0.06 3.94 18.25
N LEU A 135 1.16 3.66 18.72
CA LEU A 135 2.32 4.50 18.47
C LEU A 135 2.67 4.54 16.98
N PHE A 136 2.65 3.38 16.31
CA PHE A 136 2.84 3.29 14.86
C PHE A 136 1.79 4.11 14.09
N CYS A 137 0.51 4.01 14.50
CA CYS A 137 -0.58 4.77 13.90
C CYS A 137 -0.41 6.28 14.07
N ILE A 138 -0.09 6.75 15.28
CA ILE A 138 0.11 8.19 15.58
C ILE A 138 1.26 8.76 14.76
N ILE A 139 2.39 8.04 14.66
CA ILE A 139 3.53 8.50 13.86
C ILE A 139 3.13 8.62 12.39
N LEU A 140 2.55 7.58 11.80
CA LEU A 140 2.13 7.64 10.39
C LEU A 140 1.08 8.72 10.14
N ALA A 141 0.10 8.85 11.04
CA ALA A 141 -0.93 9.88 10.96
C ALA A 141 -0.33 11.29 11.01
N ALA A 142 0.67 11.53 11.88
CA ALA A 142 1.38 12.80 11.95
C ALA A 142 2.14 13.12 10.64
N PHE A 143 2.80 12.12 10.05
CA PHE A 143 3.49 12.29 8.76
C PHE A 143 2.54 12.62 7.62
N VAL A 144 1.40 11.91 7.53
CA VAL A 144 0.36 12.17 6.52
C VAL A 144 -0.26 13.55 6.72
N TRP A 145 -0.52 13.94 7.98
CA TRP A 145 -1.06 15.26 8.32
C TRP A 145 -0.12 16.40 7.93
N PHE A 146 1.19 16.22 8.11
CA PHE A 146 2.16 17.28 7.83
C PHE A 146 2.24 17.63 6.33
N SER A 147 2.30 16.64 5.44
CA SER A 147 2.19 16.90 3.99
C SER A 147 2.13 15.63 3.13
N THR A 148 1.15 15.56 2.21
CA THR A 148 1.11 14.55 1.14
C THR A 148 2.29 14.64 0.16
N LYS A 149 2.92 15.82 0.01
CA LYS A 149 4.15 15.97 -0.79
C LYS A 149 5.37 15.39 -0.10
N ALA A 150 5.38 15.36 1.24
CA ALA A 150 6.45 14.71 2.00
C ALA A 150 6.34 13.19 1.85
N VAL A 151 5.13 12.64 1.90
CA VAL A 151 4.87 11.20 1.70
C VAL A 151 5.41 10.72 0.35
N ASP A 152 5.12 11.44 -0.75
CA ASP A 152 5.62 11.11 -2.09
C ASP A 152 7.16 11.03 -2.16
N ARG A 153 7.86 12.04 -1.61
CA ARG A 153 9.32 12.04 -1.56
C ARG A 153 9.88 10.93 -0.68
N LEU A 154 9.25 10.68 0.47
CA LEU A 154 9.68 9.66 1.43
C LEU A 154 9.52 8.27 0.82
N SER A 155 8.39 7.99 0.16
CA SER A 155 8.18 6.74 -0.59
C SER A 155 9.24 6.51 -1.66
N THR A 156 9.61 7.57 -2.42
CA THR A 156 10.67 7.46 -3.43
C THR A 156 12.02 7.11 -2.80
N ILE A 157 12.37 7.73 -1.67
CA ILE A 157 13.61 7.43 -0.94
C ILE A 157 13.58 6.00 -0.38
N LEU A 158 12.48 5.57 0.23
CA LEU A 158 12.36 4.22 0.80
C LEU A 158 12.52 3.14 -0.27
N ILE A 159 11.88 3.30 -1.44
CA ILE A 159 12.03 2.32 -2.54
C ILE A 159 13.45 2.34 -3.09
N SER A 160 14.06 3.52 -3.24
CA SER A 160 15.47 3.57 -3.64
C SER A 160 16.38 2.84 -2.65
N GLY A 161 16.05 2.89 -1.35
CA GLY A 161 16.72 2.12 -0.31
C GLY A 161 16.41 0.62 -0.32
N MET A 162 15.25 0.18 -0.80
CA MET A 162 14.94 -1.25 -0.98
C MET A 162 15.70 -1.89 -2.14
N ILE A 163 16.13 -1.10 -3.13
CA ILE A 163 16.83 -1.57 -4.32
C ILE A 163 18.35 -1.76 -4.06
N ILE A 164 18.91 -1.01 -3.11
CA ILE A 164 20.33 -1.05 -2.72
C ILE A 164 20.53 -2.13 -1.66
#